data_AF-A0A1I1WRQ5-F1
#
_entry.id   AF-A0A1I1WRQ5-F1
#
_cell.length_a   1.000
_cell.length_b   1.000
_cell.length_c   1.000
_cell.angle_alpha   90.00
_cell.angle_beta   90.00
_cell.angle_gamma   90.00
#
_symmetry.space_group_name_H-M   'P 1'
#
loop_
_entity.id
_entity.type
_entity.pdbx_description
1 polymer ?
#
loop_
_entity_poly.entity_id
_entity_poly.type
_entity_poly.pdbx_seq_one_letter_code
_entity_poly.pdbx_strand_id
1 'polypeptide(L)'
;MKNYIYCLALTVFCTMKLHAQTVGIGEVSAIESKAGSIEASRLRILQLESELPQLEKLWQDKLQKLRSEIEQIYKDRDNLIADMKAGARCSKCNEWKSEFEKKGQSFEKHLGEVKGYAIPATTSELETARKGFSEKIAILKVQLKNLEKGDNTILKKKEQIQKLKDDNDRLCQEITLHSKNYEMILLDDSKAKQKMWSDELMTSAVKTLISDDKITICKAKIPRIEKEFQNLSEEIKQKLKNDNEKLLQSKNNIISSNEQKINTIQTLYESRLLQLQVQVQELEALKNGLQKELSSDSIAARLEMTGKQIVVIRDSITELEKQTKDSIALLQAENKKLNAEIWSLKTDLPNEQQKALLPLKEKRDAKKKEIELLHAAAISELAENKKSFAEKTAQCQKNNDVYTAEISIELTRMYSAGQKVGCPVYNSIKGTVVSNWNETASCVKAVASLSKPYSTNVFNAYCKGQDSSGYMFGYKSFLASLSSEDKLAVKEASNADWFELMMR
;
A
#
# COMPACT_ATOMS: atom_id res chain seq x y z
N MET A 1 -36.68 -31.18 50.49
CA MET A 1 -35.72 -32.11 49.84
C MET A 1 -34.74 -31.29 49.02
N LYS A 2 -33.54 -31.08 49.59
CA LYS A 2 -32.22 -31.45 49.03
C LYS A 2 -31.83 -30.63 47.79
N ASN A 3 -31.09 -29.54 47.98
CA ASN A 3 -29.62 -29.48 47.93
C ASN A 3 -29.05 -30.00 46.60
N TYR A 4 -28.61 -29.08 45.72
CA TYR A 4 -27.41 -29.31 44.93
C TYR A 4 -26.58 -28.03 44.88
N ILE A 5 -25.39 -28.20 45.44
CA ILE A 5 -24.30 -27.27 45.69
C ILE A 5 -23.23 -27.63 44.64
N TYR A 6 -22.66 -26.60 44.03
CA TYR A 6 -21.32 -26.54 43.42
C TYR A 6 -21.06 -27.32 42.13
N CYS A 7 -20.73 -26.58 41.07
CA CYS A 7 -19.43 -26.59 40.38
C CYS A 7 -19.61 -26.03 38.97
N LEU A 8 -19.42 -24.72 38.80
CA LEU A 8 -19.08 -24.21 37.47
C LEU A 8 -18.26 -22.92 37.58
N ALA A 9 -16.96 -23.16 37.42
CA ALA A 9 -15.99 -22.30 36.78
C ALA A 9 -15.81 -20.89 37.36
N LEU A 10 -14.91 -20.82 38.33
CA LEU A 10 -13.92 -19.73 38.39
C LEU A 10 -13.29 -19.57 37.00
N THR A 11 -13.78 -18.62 36.21
CA THR A 11 -13.04 -18.04 35.10
C THR A 11 -11.93 -17.18 35.68
N VAL A 12 -10.85 -17.83 36.11
CA VAL A 12 -9.53 -17.21 36.19
C VAL A 12 -9.19 -16.83 34.77
N PHE A 13 -9.41 -15.55 34.44
CA PHE A 13 -8.79 -14.87 33.31
C PHE A 13 -7.27 -14.97 33.51
N CYS A 14 -6.71 -16.11 33.13
CA CYS A 14 -5.29 -16.26 32.89
C CYS A 14 -5.04 -15.41 31.65
N THR A 15 -4.66 -14.15 31.86
CA THR A 15 -4.01 -13.32 30.85
C THR A 15 -2.65 -13.95 30.56
N MET A 16 -2.68 -15.11 29.91
CA MET A 16 -1.55 -15.55 29.11
C MET A 16 -1.38 -14.46 28.07
N LYS A 17 -0.45 -13.54 28.36
CA LYS A 17 0.28 -12.83 27.31
C LYS A 17 0.90 -13.93 26.47
N LEU A 18 0.15 -14.42 25.49
CA LEU A 18 0.69 -15.04 24.30
C LEU A 18 1.66 -14.00 23.77
N HIS A 19 2.93 -14.17 24.12
CA HIS A 19 3.99 -13.39 23.51
C HIS A 19 3.90 -13.79 22.04
N ALA A 20 3.48 -12.86 21.20
CA ALA A 20 3.52 -13.09 19.78
C ALA A 20 4.98 -13.40 19.43
N GLN A 21 5.15 -14.51 18.72
CA GLN A 21 6.43 -15.07 18.31
C GLN A 21 6.56 -14.88 16.81
N THR A 22 7.77 -14.64 16.32
CA THR A 22 8.00 -14.65 14.88
C THR A 22 7.98 -16.08 14.34
N VAL A 23 7.80 -16.23 13.02
CA VAL A 23 7.85 -17.54 12.35
C VAL A 23 9.23 -18.22 12.51
N GLY A 24 10.28 -17.45 12.82
CA GLY A 24 11.65 -17.93 13.01
C GLY A 24 11.99 -18.41 14.43
N ILE A 25 11.08 -18.34 15.39
CA ILE A 25 11.37 -18.64 16.81
C ILE A 25 12.02 -20.03 17.06
N GLY A 26 11.73 -21.01 16.22
CA GLY A 26 12.35 -22.34 16.29
C GLY A 26 13.87 -22.31 16.10
N GLU A 27 14.36 -21.44 15.21
CA GLU A 27 15.79 -21.24 14.97
C GLU A 27 16.47 -20.62 16.21
N VAL A 28 15.79 -19.68 16.88
CA VAL A 28 16.27 -19.05 18.12
C VAL A 28 16.47 -20.10 19.22
N SER A 29 15.45 -20.95 19.44
CA SER A 29 15.53 -22.01 20.44
C SER A 29 16.58 -23.07 20.10
N ALA A 30 16.78 -23.37 18.81
CA ALA A 30 17.84 -24.27 18.38
C ALA A 30 19.24 -23.72 18.70
N ILE A 31 19.46 -22.41 18.51
CA ILE A 31 20.71 -21.73 18.87
C ILE A 31 20.95 -21.80 20.38
N GLU A 32 19.96 -21.46 21.20
CA GLU A 32 20.07 -21.49 22.67
C GLU A 32 20.40 -22.90 23.19
N SER A 33 19.71 -23.93 22.65
CA SER A 33 19.95 -25.32 23.03
C SER A 33 21.36 -25.79 22.65
N LYS A 34 21.85 -25.44 21.45
CA LYS A 34 23.21 -25.77 21.01
C LYS A 34 24.27 -25.03 21.80
N ALA A 35 24.05 -23.76 22.13
CA ALA A 35 24.93 -23.00 23.01
C ALA A 35 25.03 -23.67 24.39
N GLY A 36 23.91 -24.08 24.99
CA GLY A 36 23.92 -24.85 26.24
C GLY A 36 24.71 -26.16 26.16
N SER A 37 24.67 -26.84 25.01
CA SER A 37 25.45 -28.07 24.76
C SER A 37 26.96 -27.81 24.69
N ILE A 38 27.38 -26.68 24.09
CA ILE A 38 28.78 -26.26 24.06
C ILE A 38 29.28 -25.92 25.47
N GLU A 39 28.47 -25.23 26.27
CA GLU A 39 28.84 -24.91 27.66
C GLU A 39 29.06 -26.17 28.50
N ALA A 40 28.13 -27.14 28.42
CA ALA A 40 28.28 -28.42 29.10
C ALA A 40 29.54 -29.16 28.64
N SER A 41 29.84 -29.14 27.34
CA SER A 41 31.04 -29.75 26.77
C SER A 41 32.32 -29.04 27.25
N ARG A 42 32.32 -27.71 27.36
CA ARG A 42 33.45 -26.93 27.92
C ARG A 42 33.72 -27.25 29.38
N LEU A 43 32.67 -27.33 30.21
CA LEU A 43 32.81 -27.75 31.60
C LEU A 43 33.40 -29.16 31.70
N ARG A 44 32.94 -30.08 30.83
CA ARG A 44 33.48 -31.45 30.79
C ARG A 44 34.94 -31.49 30.34
N ILE A 45 35.33 -30.68 29.36
CA ILE A 45 36.74 -30.53 28.93
C ILE A 45 37.59 -30.05 30.11
N LEU A 46 37.19 -28.99 30.81
CA LEU A 46 37.91 -28.47 31.98
C LEU A 46 38.07 -29.53 33.09
N GLN A 47 37.02 -30.32 33.34
CA GLN A 47 37.10 -31.43 34.28
C GLN A 47 38.14 -32.46 33.83
N LEU A 48 38.08 -32.92 32.58
CA LEU A 48 39.05 -33.88 32.04
C LEU A 48 40.48 -33.33 32.05
N GLU A 49 40.68 -32.07 31.70
CA GLU A 49 41.98 -31.38 31.70
C GLU A 49 42.54 -31.22 33.12
N SER A 50 41.71 -31.04 34.14
CA SER A 50 42.17 -30.98 35.54
C SER A 50 42.55 -32.35 36.13
N GLU A 51 41.98 -33.44 35.63
CA GLU A 51 42.32 -34.81 36.03
C GLU A 51 43.64 -35.30 35.39
N LEU A 52 44.01 -34.77 34.22
CA LEU A 52 45.18 -35.22 33.44
C LEU A 52 46.52 -35.09 34.19
N PRO A 53 46.87 -33.98 34.85
CA PRO A 53 48.16 -33.83 35.52
C PRO A 53 48.42 -34.87 36.61
N GLN A 54 47.39 -35.25 37.37
CA GLN A 54 47.52 -36.27 38.42
C GLN A 54 47.74 -37.65 37.81
N LEU A 55 47.02 -37.99 36.73
CA LEU A 55 47.19 -39.25 36.02
C LEU A 55 48.56 -39.33 35.34
N GLU A 56 49.02 -38.24 34.72
CA GLU A 56 50.34 -38.13 34.11
C GLU A 56 51.44 -38.30 35.15
N LYS A 57 51.30 -37.68 36.33
CA LYS A 57 52.24 -37.89 37.45
C LYS A 57 52.26 -39.34 37.91
N LEU A 58 51.11 -39.96 38.15
CA LEU A 58 51.03 -41.37 38.56
C LEU A 58 51.65 -42.32 37.52
N TRP A 59 51.49 -42.01 36.24
CA TRP A 59 52.12 -42.75 35.15
C TRP A 59 53.64 -42.58 35.14
N GLN A 60 54.13 -41.34 35.32
CA GLN A 60 55.58 -41.06 35.45
C GLN A 60 56.19 -41.73 36.68
N ASP A 61 55.53 -41.70 37.83
CA ASP A 61 55.98 -42.35 39.06
C ASP A 61 56.10 -43.87 38.86
N LYS A 62 55.14 -44.50 38.15
CA LYS A 62 55.20 -45.93 37.78
C LYS A 62 56.37 -46.23 36.84
N LEU A 63 56.61 -45.39 35.84
CA LEU A 63 57.76 -45.54 34.94
C LEU A 63 59.08 -45.41 35.70
N GLN A 64 59.21 -44.41 36.57
CA GLN A 64 60.40 -44.22 37.39
C GLN A 64 60.61 -45.39 38.34
N LYS A 65 59.55 -45.90 38.99
CA LYS A 65 59.63 -47.06 39.87
C LYS A 65 60.16 -48.29 39.12
N LEU A 66 59.63 -48.60 37.94
CA LEU A 66 60.11 -49.72 37.12
C LEU A 66 61.56 -49.53 36.66
N ARG A 67 61.97 -48.30 36.32
CA ARG A 67 63.37 -47.99 35.98
C ARG A 67 64.29 -48.22 37.17
N SER A 68 63.91 -47.73 38.36
CA SER A 68 64.65 -47.95 39.61
C SER A 68 64.71 -49.44 39.98
N GLU A 69 63.63 -50.21 39.80
CA GLU A 69 63.61 -51.65 40.02
C GLU A 69 64.55 -52.40 39.07
N ILE A 70 64.58 -52.03 37.79
CA ILE A 70 65.52 -52.58 36.81
C ILE A 70 66.97 -52.26 37.22
N GLU A 71 67.27 -51.02 37.60
CA GLU A 71 68.60 -50.61 38.08
C GLU A 71 69.00 -51.36 39.35
N GLN A 72 68.08 -51.54 40.30
CA GLN A 72 68.34 -52.29 41.52
C GLN A 72 68.62 -53.76 41.21
N ILE A 73 67.90 -54.37 40.27
CA ILE A 73 68.15 -55.75 39.84
C ILE A 73 69.50 -55.86 39.12
N TYR A 74 69.93 -54.84 38.37
CA TYR A 74 71.29 -54.79 37.83
C TYR A 74 72.35 -54.76 38.93
N LYS A 75 72.19 -53.92 39.95
CA LYS A 75 73.11 -53.86 41.11
C LYS A 75 73.14 -55.18 41.87
N ASP A 76 71.97 -55.75 42.13
CA ASP A 76 71.84 -57.04 42.82
C ASP A 76 72.52 -58.17 42.03
N ARG A 77 72.35 -58.20 40.71
CA ARG A 77 73.06 -59.11 39.82
C ARG A 77 74.57 -58.91 39.94
N ASP A 78 75.04 -57.68 39.83
CA ASP A 78 76.48 -57.39 39.78
C ASP A 78 77.17 -57.71 41.12
N ASN A 79 76.52 -57.39 42.24
CA ASN A 79 76.99 -57.73 43.58
C ASN A 79 77.02 -59.25 43.79
N LEU A 80 75.93 -59.96 43.46
CA LEU A 80 75.88 -61.41 43.62
C LEU A 80 76.90 -62.11 42.70
N ILE A 81 77.04 -61.69 41.45
CA ILE A 81 78.04 -62.25 40.53
C ILE A 81 79.47 -61.95 41.02
N ALA A 82 79.71 -60.79 41.64
CA ALA A 82 80.99 -60.49 42.27
C ALA A 82 81.27 -61.42 43.47
N ASP A 83 80.30 -61.63 44.36
CA ASP A 83 80.41 -62.57 45.49
C ASP A 83 80.65 -64.01 45.02
N MET A 84 79.91 -64.44 43.99
CA MET A 84 80.02 -65.77 43.39
C MET A 84 81.42 -66.02 42.81
N LYS A 85 82.01 -65.01 42.17
CA LYS A 85 83.40 -65.04 41.67
C LYS A 85 84.43 -64.99 42.79
N ALA A 86 84.16 -64.23 43.85
CA ALA A 86 85.10 -63.99 44.94
C ALA A 86 85.15 -65.12 45.98
N GLY A 87 84.31 -66.15 45.89
CA GLY A 87 84.30 -67.21 46.90
C GLY A 87 83.36 -66.98 48.06
N ALA A 88 82.53 -65.94 48.04
CA ALA A 88 81.91 -65.40 49.24
C ALA A 88 80.55 -66.05 49.58
N ARG A 89 80.49 -67.38 49.67
CA ARG A 89 79.34 -68.16 50.16
C ARG A 89 79.66 -68.86 51.48
N CYS A 90 78.76 -68.82 52.45
CA CYS A 90 78.94 -69.56 53.69
C CYS A 90 78.73 -71.06 53.49
N SER A 91 79.71 -71.88 53.83
CA SER A 91 79.67 -73.35 53.73
C SER A 91 78.60 -74.04 54.57
N LYS A 92 77.95 -73.33 55.51
CA LYS A 92 77.00 -73.90 56.49
C LYS A 92 75.55 -73.58 56.20
N CYS A 93 75.26 -72.41 55.65
CA CYS A 93 73.89 -71.97 55.33
C CYS A 93 73.67 -71.72 53.84
N ASN A 94 74.71 -71.80 53.01
CA ASN A 94 74.69 -71.59 51.56
C ASN A 94 74.22 -70.21 51.07
N GLU A 95 74.13 -69.22 51.96
CA GLU A 95 73.83 -67.83 51.60
C GLU A 95 75.10 -67.07 51.15
N TRP A 96 74.91 -66.10 50.26
CA TRP A 96 76.00 -65.27 49.68
C TRP A 96 76.26 -64.01 50.51
N LYS A 97 77.47 -63.46 50.43
CA LYS A 97 77.89 -62.25 51.16
C LYS A 97 76.91 -61.08 51.05
N SER A 98 76.48 -60.72 49.84
CA SER A 98 75.51 -59.65 49.60
C SER A 98 74.14 -59.90 50.25
N GLU A 99 73.76 -61.14 50.53
CA GLU A 99 72.52 -61.46 51.24
C GLU A 99 72.62 -61.16 52.74
N PHE A 100 73.79 -61.38 53.34
CA PHE A 100 74.07 -60.98 54.74
C PHE A 100 74.19 -59.47 54.89
N GLU A 101 74.91 -58.82 53.98
CA GLU A 101 75.12 -57.38 54.02
C GLU A 101 73.81 -56.62 53.80
N LYS A 102 72.90 -57.13 52.96
CA LYS A 102 71.53 -56.62 52.84
C LYS A 102 70.73 -56.71 54.15
N LYS A 103 71.01 -57.72 54.98
CA LYS A 103 70.39 -57.90 56.31
C LYS A 103 71.12 -57.10 57.41
N GLY A 104 72.14 -56.30 57.06
CA GLY A 104 72.94 -55.51 58.00
C GLY A 104 73.96 -56.34 58.81
N GLN A 105 74.22 -57.58 58.42
CA GLN A 105 75.19 -58.47 59.08
C GLN A 105 76.48 -58.53 58.27
N SER A 106 77.64 -58.35 58.90
CA SER A 106 78.94 -58.60 58.26
C SER A 106 79.09 -60.08 57.95
N PHE A 107 79.45 -60.39 56.71
CA PHE A 107 79.68 -61.76 56.24
C PHE A 107 80.80 -62.45 57.04
N GLU A 108 81.86 -61.72 57.36
CA GLU A 108 83.00 -62.20 58.14
C GLU A 108 82.58 -62.54 59.59
N LYS A 109 81.73 -61.69 60.18
CA LYS A 109 81.14 -61.95 61.51
C LYS A 109 80.25 -63.20 61.48
N HIS A 110 79.41 -63.34 60.46
CA HIS A 110 78.53 -64.51 60.31
C HIS A 110 79.33 -65.81 60.19
N LEU A 111 80.36 -65.85 59.35
CA LEU A 111 81.24 -67.02 59.19
C LEU A 111 81.86 -67.47 60.53
N GLY A 112 82.28 -66.50 61.36
CA GLY A 112 82.79 -66.76 62.70
C GLY A 112 81.75 -67.34 63.66
N GLU A 113 80.51 -66.81 63.64
CA GLU A 113 79.40 -67.26 64.48
C GLU A 113 78.96 -68.70 64.16
N VAL A 114 78.84 -69.04 62.88
CA VAL A 114 78.37 -70.38 62.44
C VAL A 114 79.51 -71.38 62.21
N LYS A 115 80.77 -70.99 62.46
CA LYS A 115 81.99 -71.76 62.14
C LYS A 115 81.98 -72.27 60.69
N GLY A 116 81.57 -71.40 59.77
CA GLY A 116 81.59 -71.66 58.32
C GLY A 116 82.88 -71.18 57.66
N TYR A 117 83.13 -71.62 56.43
CA TYR A 117 84.18 -71.07 55.55
C TYR A 117 83.60 -70.64 54.21
N ALA A 118 84.32 -69.78 53.49
CA ALA A 118 83.89 -69.22 52.22
C ALA A 118 84.11 -70.22 51.06
N ILE A 119 83.09 -70.48 50.22
CA ILE A 119 83.16 -71.40 49.06
C ILE A 119 82.81 -70.67 47.75
N PRO A 120 83.59 -70.82 46.67
CA PRO A 120 83.26 -70.26 45.36
C PRO A 120 82.07 -70.94 44.68
N ALA A 121 81.42 -70.18 43.80
CA ALA A 121 80.40 -70.70 42.91
C ALA A 121 81.03 -71.59 41.83
N THR A 122 80.30 -72.62 41.42
CA THR A 122 80.59 -73.35 40.18
C THR A 122 80.18 -72.53 38.95
N THR A 123 80.77 -72.84 37.79
CA THR A 123 80.41 -72.19 36.52
C THR A 123 78.93 -72.36 36.17
N SER A 124 78.35 -73.52 36.48
CA SER A 124 76.92 -73.79 36.25
C SER A 124 76.01 -72.91 37.14
N GLU A 125 76.40 -72.69 38.39
CA GLU A 125 75.66 -71.81 39.31
C GLU A 125 75.74 -70.35 38.84
N LEU A 126 76.92 -69.88 38.38
CA LEU A 126 77.10 -68.54 37.82
C LEU A 126 76.22 -68.28 36.59
N GLU A 127 76.17 -69.22 35.64
CA GLU A 127 75.33 -69.09 34.45
C GLU A 127 73.83 -69.16 34.80
N THR A 128 73.45 -69.98 35.78
CA THR A 128 72.06 -70.05 36.27
C THR A 128 71.64 -68.72 36.90
N ALA A 129 72.49 -68.10 37.72
CA ALA A 129 72.24 -66.78 38.30
C ALA A 129 72.14 -65.70 37.21
N ARG A 130 73.07 -65.68 36.25
CA ARG A 130 73.02 -64.75 35.10
C ARG A 130 71.73 -64.88 34.30
N LYS A 131 71.30 -66.11 34.02
CA LYS A 131 70.06 -66.38 33.29
C LYS A 131 68.83 -65.91 34.09
N GLY A 132 68.75 -66.24 35.38
CA GLY A 132 67.64 -65.83 36.25
C GLY A 132 67.50 -64.31 36.38
N PHE A 133 68.61 -63.57 36.50
CA PHE A 133 68.57 -62.10 36.46
C PHE A 133 68.21 -61.55 35.08
N SER A 134 68.71 -62.16 34.01
CA SER A 134 68.40 -61.75 32.63
C SER A 134 66.91 -61.91 32.31
N GLU A 135 66.29 -63.00 32.77
CA GLU A 135 64.84 -63.25 32.64
C GLU A 135 64.03 -62.21 33.41
N LYS A 136 64.39 -61.93 34.68
CA LYS A 136 63.73 -60.90 35.50
C LYS A 136 63.83 -59.51 34.87
N ILE A 137 65.01 -59.13 34.39
CA ILE A 137 65.24 -57.86 33.69
C ILE A 137 64.42 -57.81 32.40
N ALA A 138 64.35 -58.90 31.63
CA ALA A 138 63.57 -58.95 30.39
C ALA A 138 62.08 -58.75 30.64
N ILE A 139 61.51 -59.39 31.68
CA ILE A 139 60.10 -59.21 32.07
C ILE A 139 59.81 -57.75 32.41
N LEU A 140 60.63 -57.13 33.26
CA LEU A 140 60.46 -55.72 33.64
C LEU A 140 60.66 -54.77 32.45
N LYS A 141 61.59 -55.07 31.54
CA LYS A 141 61.77 -54.30 30.29
C LYS A 141 60.55 -54.38 29.38
N VAL A 142 59.87 -55.53 29.29
CA VAL A 142 58.62 -55.65 28.54
C VAL A 142 57.50 -54.84 29.20
N GLN A 143 57.40 -54.88 30.53
CA GLN A 143 56.44 -54.06 31.28
C GLN A 143 56.70 -52.56 31.09
N LEU A 144 57.97 -52.14 31.19
CA LEU A 144 58.40 -50.76 30.94
C LEU A 144 58.03 -50.34 29.52
N LYS A 145 58.39 -51.15 28.50
CA LYS A 145 58.08 -50.86 27.10
C LYS A 145 56.58 -50.77 26.82
N ASN A 146 55.76 -51.56 27.53
CA ASN A 146 54.30 -51.50 27.40
C ASN A 146 53.72 -50.24 28.05
N LEU A 147 54.25 -49.81 29.20
CA LEU A 147 53.84 -48.56 29.85
C LEU A 147 54.37 -47.32 29.12
N GLU A 148 55.52 -47.39 28.46
CA GLU A 148 56.09 -46.30 27.64
C GLU A 148 55.26 -46.00 26.39
N LYS A 149 54.44 -46.95 25.92
CA LYS A 149 53.46 -46.72 24.83
C LYS A 149 52.30 -45.80 25.24
N GLY A 150 52.21 -45.44 26.52
CA GLY A 150 51.22 -44.53 27.08
C GLY A 150 50.20 -45.24 27.96
N ASP A 151 49.66 -44.51 28.94
CA ASP A 151 48.56 -44.99 29.76
C ASP A 151 47.24 -44.88 28.97
N ASN A 152 46.55 -46.01 28.80
CA ASN A 152 45.29 -46.10 28.06
C ASN A 152 44.21 -45.13 28.61
N THR A 153 44.23 -44.85 29.91
CA THR A 153 43.30 -43.91 30.54
C THR A 153 43.58 -42.48 30.12
N ILE A 154 44.86 -42.10 30.08
CA ILE A 154 45.30 -40.77 29.62
C ILE A 154 44.96 -40.58 28.15
N LEU A 155 45.27 -41.57 27.30
CA LEU A 155 44.97 -41.53 25.87
C LEU A 155 43.48 -41.38 25.61
N LYS A 156 42.63 -42.21 26.24
CA LYS A 156 41.16 -42.10 26.13
C LYS A 156 40.62 -40.74 26.56
N LYS A 157 41.17 -40.15 27.63
CA LYS A 157 40.76 -38.80 28.07
C LYS A 157 41.16 -37.72 27.07
N LYS A 158 42.37 -37.81 26.48
CA LYS A 158 42.82 -36.90 25.41
C LYS A 158 41.95 -37.04 24.16
N GLU A 159 41.63 -38.25 23.74
CA GLU A 159 40.68 -38.53 22.65
C GLU A 159 39.29 -37.96 22.94
N GLN A 160 38.79 -38.13 24.17
CA GLN A 160 37.50 -37.56 24.58
C GLN A 160 37.50 -36.03 24.56
N ILE A 161 38.58 -35.39 25.01
CA ILE A 161 38.74 -33.93 24.92
C ILE A 161 38.71 -33.48 23.46
N GLN A 162 39.47 -34.15 22.58
CA GLN A 162 39.51 -33.80 21.16
C GLN A 162 38.13 -33.94 20.52
N LYS A 163 37.44 -35.04 20.77
CA LYS A 163 36.07 -35.25 20.27
C LYS A 163 35.12 -34.14 20.72
N LEU A 164 35.18 -33.74 21.99
CA LEU A 164 34.35 -32.64 22.50
C LEU A 164 34.72 -31.29 21.86
N LYS A 165 36.00 -31.04 21.54
CA LYS A 165 36.43 -29.84 20.81
C LYS A 165 35.88 -29.83 19.39
N ASP A 166 36.01 -30.95 18.66
CA ASP A 166 35.47 -31.09 17.30
C ASP A 166 33.93 -30.97 17.27
N ASP A 167 33.24 -31.56 18.25
CA ASP A 167 31.79 -31.42 18.40
C ASP A 167 31.38 -29.97 18.70
N ASN A 168 32.14 -29.23 19.50
CA ASN A 168 31.89 -27.80 19.75
C ASN A 168 32.04 -26.96 18.49
N ASP A 169 33.07 -27.21 17.67
CA ASP A 169 33.29 -26.50 16.41
C ASP A 169 32.13 -26.74 15.43
N ARG A 170 31.66 -27.98 15.33
CA ARG A 170 30.46 -28.33 14.55
C ARG A 170 29.22 -27.62 15.07
N LEU A 171 28.98 -27.63 16.38
CA LEU A 171 27.83 -26.94 16.98
C LEU A 171 27.89 -25.42 16.74
N CYS A 172 29.09 -24.81 16.74
CA CYS A 172 29.24 -23.41 16.37
C CYS A 172 28.84 -23.15 14.91
N GLN A 173 29.22 -24.01 13.97
CA GLN A 173 28.80 -23.88 12.57
C GLN A 173 27.28 -24.01 12.43
N GLU A 174 26.67 -24.94 13.16
CA GLU A 174 25.21 -25.11 13.19
C GLU A 174 24.50 -23.88 13.78
N ILE A 175 25.04 -23.26 14.85
CA ILE A 175 24.52 -21.99 15.41
C ILE A 175 24.54 -20.89 14.35
N THR A 176 25.65 -20.74 13.63
CA THR A 176 25.77 -19.74 12.56
C THR A 176 24.76 -20.01 11.44
N LEU A 177 24.58 -21.27 11.04
CA LEU A 177 23.60 -21.66 10.02
C LEU A 177 22.16 -21.34 10.46
N HIS A 178 21.77 -21.73 11.69
CA HIS A 178 20.46 -21.42 12.25
C HIS A 178 20.22 -19.90 12.28
N SER A 179 21.23 -19.10 12.59
CA SER A 179 21.08 -17.64 12.60
C SER A 179 20.83 -17.04 11.21
N LYS A 180 21.45 -17.62 10.17
CA LYS A 180 21.20 -17.21 8.78
C LYS A 180 19.81 -17.65 8.31
N ASN A 181 19.38 -18.86 8.67
CA ASN A 181 18.05 -19.36 8.34
C ASN A 181 16.95 -18.50 8.99
N TYR A 182 17.16 -18.11 10.25
CA TYR A 182 16.29 -17.16 10.94
C TYR A 182 16.14 -15.85 10.15
N GLU A 183 17.23 -15.21 9.72
CA GLU A 183 17.14 -13.97 8.93
C GLU A 183 16.37 -14.16 7.61
N MET A 184 16.56 -15.28 6.93
CA MET A 184 15.88 -15.58 5.66
C MET A 184 14.37 -15.77 5.83
N ILE A 185 13.96 -16.63 6.78
CA ILE A 185 12.54 -16.88 7.09
C ILE A 185 11.85 -15.57 7.50
N LEU A 186 12.54 -14.78 8.30
CA LEU A 186 12.00 -13.54 8.84
C LEU A 186 11.91 -12.44 7.79
N LEU A 187 12.85 -12.40 6.83
CA LEU A 187 12.75 -11.50 5.69
C LEU A 187 11.49 -11.80 4.86
N ASP A 188 11.21 -13.06 4.58
CA ASP A 188 10.05 -13.45 3.78
C ASP A 188 8.73 -13.21 4.52
N ASP A 189 8.65 -13.55 5.81
CA ASP A 189 7.50 -13.24 6.66
C ASP A 189 7.25 -11.72 6.76
N SER A 190 8.32 -10.93 6.92
CA SER A 190 8.22 -9.46 6.97
C SER A 190 7.66 -8.89 5.67
N LYS A 191 8.14 -9.36 4.51
CA LYS A 191 7.63 -8.93 3.19
C LYS A 191 6.15 -9.28 3.04
N ALA A 192 5.72 -10.47 3.47
CA ALA A 192 4.33 -10.89 3.39
C ALA A 192 3.42 -10.00 4.26
N LYS A 193 3.80 -9.75 5.52
CA LYS A 193 3.05 -8.87 6.43
C LYS A 193 3.01 -7.42 5.93
N GLN A 194 4.15 -6.88 5.54
CA GLN A 194 4.25 -5.51 5.03
C GLN A 194 3.44 -5.33 3.74
N LYS A 195 3.42 -6.33 2.86
CA LYS A 195 2.55 -6.32 1.67
C LYS A 195 1.07 -6.26 2.04
N MET A 196 0.63 -7.10 2.99
CA MET A 196 -0.76 -7.07 3.46
C MET A 196 -1.15 -5.70 4.01
N TRP A 197 -0.28 -5.10 4.83
CA TRP A 197 -0.50 -3.74 5.36
C TRP A 197 -0.49 -2.69 4.26
N SER A 198 0.44 -2.76 3.30
CA SER A 198 0.51 -1.82 2.18
C SER A 198 -0.74 -1.90 1.31
N ASP A 199 -1.25 -3.10 1.03
CA ASP A 199 -2.44 -3.31 0.21
C ASP A 199 -3.69 -2.71 0.89
N GLU A 200 -3.79 -2.85 2.22
CA GLU A 200 -4.85 -2.22 3.00
C GLU A 200 -4.78 -0.69 2.95
N LEU A 201 -3.58 -0.12 3.15
CA LEU A 201 -3.36 1.32 3.07
C LEU A 201 -3.64 1.86 1.66
N MET A 202 -3.18 1.16 0.62
CA MET A 202 -3.41 1.54 -0.77
C MET A 202 -4.90 1.51 -1.13
N THR A 203 -5.64 0.50 -0.68
CA THR A 203 -7.10 0.45 -0.87
C THR A 203 -7.78 1.68 -0.25
N SER A 204 -7.34 2.11 0.93
CA SER A 204 -7.87 3.31 1.58
C SER A 204 -7.40 4.62 0.91
N ALA A 205 -6.18 4.66 0.38
CA ALA A 205 -5.67 5.78 -0.40
C ALA A 205 -6.48 5.96 -1.69
N VAL A 206 -6.76 4.88 -2.41
CA VAL A 206 -7.58 4.89 -3.63
C VAL A 206 -8.98 5.47 -3.37
N LYS A 207 -9.65 5.09 -2.27
CA LYS A 207 -10.95 5.68 -1.91
C LYS A 207 -10.87 7.19 -1.72
N THR A 208 -9.79 7.66 -1.08
CA THR A 208 -9.53 9.10 -0.90
C THR A 208 -9.37 9.80 -2.26
N LEU A 209 -8.64 9.19 -3.20
CA LEU A 209 -8.46 9.72 -4.55
C LEU A 209 -9.78 9.80 -5.32
N ILE A 210 -10.58 8.73 -5.29
CA ILE A 210 -11.89 8.69 -5.95
C ILE A 210 -12.79 9.80 -5.42
N SER A 211 -12.90 9.98 -4.09
CA SER A 211 -13.73 11.04 -3.52
C SER A 211 -13.24 12.43 -3.91
N ASP A 212 -11.92 12.65 -3.95
CA ASP A 212 -11.35 13.92 -4.39
C ASP A 212 -11.63 14.20 -5.88
N ASP A 213 -11.55 13.19 -6.74
CA ASP A 213 -11.86 13.31 -8.16
C ASP A 213 -13.36 13.54 -8.42
N LYS A 214 -14.25 12.93 -7.62
CA LYS A 214 -15.70 13.26 -7.64
C LYS A 214 -15.93 14.75 -7.37
N ILE A 215 -15.19 15.35 -6.44
CA ILE A 215 -15.28 16.80 -6.16
C ILE A 215 -14.85 17.61 -7.39
N THR A 216 -13.71 17.26 -8.00
CA THR A 216 -13.23 17.89 -9.23
C THR A 216 -14.26 17.82 -10.34
N ILE A 217 -14.85 16.64 -10.58
CA ILE A 217 -15.89 16.44 -11.59
C ILE A 217 -17.11 17.32 -11.31
N CYS A 218 -17.59 17.37 -10.07
CA CYS A 218 -18.73 18.21 -9.71
C CYS A 218 -18.45 19.70 -9.95
N LYS A 219 -17.25 20.17 -9.59
CA LYS A 219 -16.81 21.55 -9.85
C LYS A 219 -16.75 21.87 -11.35
N ALA A 220 -16.34 20.91 -12.18
CA ALA A 220 -16.30 21.07 -13.63
C ALA A 220 -17.70 21.01 -14.28
N LYS A 221 -18.67 20.28 -13.70
CA LYS A 221 -20.03 20.16 -14.26
C LYS A 221 -20.87 21.43 -14.12
N ILE A 222 -20.71 22.19 -13.04
CA ILE A 222 -21.46 23.44 -12.80
C ILE A 222 -21.30 24.44 -13.96
N PRO A 223 -20.08 24.85 -14.38
CA PRO A 223 -19.91 25.79 -15.49
C PRO A 223 -20.37 25.22 -16.83
N ARG A 224 -20.34 23.89 -17.03
CA ARG A 224 -20.87 23.25 -18.25
C ARG A 224 -22.37 23.42 -18.37
N ILE A 225 -23.11 23.20 -17.28
CA ILE A 225 -24.57 23.41 -17.24
C ILE A 225 -24.93 24.88 -17.46
N GLU A 226 -24.15 25.80 -16.90
CA GLU A 226 -24.36 27.22 -17.15
C GLU A 226 -24.13 27.55 -18.62
N LYS A 227 -23.07 27.02 -19.25
CA LYS A 227 -22.83 27.18 -20.69
C LYS A 227 -23.94 26.57 -21.57
N GLU A 228 -24.41 25.37 -21.23
CA GLU A 228 -25.56 24.71 -21.91
C GLU A 228 -26.81 25.61 -21.84
N PHE A 229 -27.10 26.16 -20.65
CA PHE A 229 -28.21 27.09 -20.44
C PHE A 229 -28.07 28.36 -21.27
N GLN A 230 -26.89 28.99 -21.28
CA GLN A 230 -26.67 30.23 -22.05
C GLN A 230 -26.87 30.00 -23.55
N ASN A 231 -26.33 28.91 -24.10
CA ASN A 231 -26.48 28.57 -25.51
C ASN A 231 -27.95 28.36 -25.90
N LEU A 232 -28.69 27.54 -25.14
CA LEU A 232 -30.11 27.26 -25.42
C LEU A 232 -31.00 28.48 -25.18
N SER A 233 -30.67 29.31 -24.19
CA SER A 233 -31.38 30.57 -23.91
C SER A 233 -31.29 31.52 -25.09
N GLU A 234 -30.10 31.64 -25.69
CA GLU A 234 -29.88 32.50 -26.85
C GLU A 234 -30.62 31.98 -28.09
N GLU A 235 -30.60 30.66 -28.34
CA GLU A 235 -31.35 30.04 -29.43
C GLU A 235 -32.87 30.31 -29.32
N ILE A 236 -33.45 30.17 -28.12
CA ILE A 236 -34.88 30.45 -27.87
C ILE A 236 -35.19 31.93 -28.08
N LYS A 237 -34.38 32.84 -27.53
CA LYS A 237 -34.57 34.29 -27.68
C LYS A 237 -34.51 34.71 -29.14
N GLN A 238 -33.53 34.20 -29.90
CA GLN A 238 -33.37 34.53 -31.30
C GLN A 238 -34.52 33.98 -32.14
N LYS A 239 -35.00 32.77 -31.85
CA LYS A 239 -36.17 32.20 -32.53
C LYS A 239 -37.43 33.04 -32.32
N LEU A 240 -37.74 33.39 -31.07
CA LEU A 240 -38.89 34.24 -30.74
C LEU A 240 -38.78 35.63 -31.37
N LYS A 241 -37.58 36.21 -31.38
CA LYS A 241 -37.33 37.49 -32.05
C LYS A 241 -37.62 37.41 -33.54
N ASN A 242 -37.12 36.38 -34.22
CA ASN A 242 -37.35 36.17 -35.65
C ASN A 242 -38.85 35.95 -35.97
N ASP A 243 -39.56 35.17 -35.15
CA ASP A 243 -40.99 34.91 -35.34
C ASP A 243 -41.82 36.19 -35.10
N ASN A 244 -41.44 37.00 -34.11
CA ASN A 244 -42.08 38.29 -33.84
C ASN A 244 -41.83 39.31 -34.97
N GLU A 245 -40.59 39.38 -35.49
CA GLU A 245 -40.26 40.24 -36.63
C GLU A 245 -41.08 39.88 -37.88
N LYS A 246 -41.28 38.58 -38.16
CA LYS A 246 -42.15 38.14 -39.27
C LYS A 246 -43.60 38.58 -39.08
N LEU A 247 -44.15 38.46 -37.86
CA LEU A 247 -45.51 38.91 -37.54
C LEU A 247 -45.66 40.42 -37.67
N LEU A 248 -44.69 41.19 -37.17
CA LEU A 248 -44.65 42.64 -37.31
C LEU A 248 -44.62 43.05 -38.79
N GLN A 249 -43.77 42.41 -39.59
CA GLN A 249 -43.68 42.69 -41.03
C GLN A 249 -44.98 42.36 -41.74
N SER A 250 -45.60 41.21 -41.44
CA SER A 250 -46.90 40.83 -42.02
C SER A 250 -47.99 41.84 -41.69
N LYS A 251 -48.06 42.34 -40.45
CA LYS A 251 -49.07 43.34 -40.05
C LYS A 251 -48.82 44.71 -40.67
N ASN A 252 -47.56 45.16 -40.72
CA ASN A 252 -47.19 46.40 -41.41
C ASN A 252 -47.56 46.36 -42.90
N ASN A 253 -47.33 45.23 -43.58
CA ASN A 253 -47.71 45.06 -44.98
C ASN A 253 -49.23 45.22 -45.19
N ILE A 254 -50.05 44.73 -44.25
CA ILE A 254 -51.52 44.91 -44.30
C ILE A 254 -51.89 46.39 -44.11
N ILE A 255 -51.28 47.08 -43.14
CA ILE A 255 -51.51 48.52 -42.90
C ILE A 255 -51.16 49.31 -44.17
N SER A 256 -49.99 49.08 -44.75
CA SER A 256 -49.57 49.75 -45.99
C SER A 256 -50.51 49.47 -47.16
N SER A 257 -51.02 48.23 -47.29
CA SER A 257 -52.03 47.90 -48.32
C SER A 257 -53.36 48.63 -48.06
N ASN A 258 -53.79 48.73 -46.81
CA ASN A 258 -55.00 49.47 -46.43
C ASN A 258 -54.84 50.98 -46.68
N GLU A 259 -53.68 51.57 -46.41
CA GLU A 259 -53.38 52.96 -46.74
C GLU A 259 -53.44 53.21 -48.25
N GLN A 260 -52.90 52.30 -49.07
CA GLN A 260 -53.03 52.37 -50.53
C GLN A 260 -54.49 52.30 -50.99
N LYS A 261 -55.31 51.41 -50.39
CA LYS A 261 -56.74 51.33 -50.68
C LYS A 261 -57.49 52.59 -50.28
N ILE A 262 -57.19 53.17 -49.11
CA ILE A 262 -57.78 54.45 -48.67
C ILE A 262 -57.47 55.54 -49.70
N ASN A 263 -56.20 55.69 -50.10
CA ASN A 263 -55.80 56.69 -51.10
C ASN A 263 -56.54 56.45 -52.44
N THR A 264 -56.65 55.20 -52.87
CA THR A 264 -57.38 54.85 -54.10
C THR A 264 -58.87 55.21 -54.01
N ILE A 265 -59.52 54.90 -52.88
CA ILE A 265 -60.91 55.25 -52.62
C ILE A 265 -61.10 56.77 -52.62
N GLN A 266 -60.17 57.52 -52.01
CA GLN A 266 -60.21 58.99 -52.01
C GLN A 266 -60.10 59.57 -53.42
N THR A 267 -59.14 59.11 -54.23
CA THR A 267 -58.99 59.58 -55.62
C THR A 267 -60.21 59.25 -56.48
N LEU A 268 -60.78 58.05 -56.33
CA LEU A 268 -62.00 57.67 -57.05
C LEU A 268 -63.21 58.52 -56.63
N TYR A 269 -63.34 58.77 -55.32
CA TYR A 269 -64.36 59.66 -54.77
C TYR A 269 -64.23 61.08 -55.33
N GLU A 270 -63.05 61.69 -55.27
CA GLU A 270 -62.81 63.04 -55.79
C GLU A 270 -63.13 63.15 -57.28
N SER A 271 -62.68 62.17 -58.07
CA SER A 271 -62.97 62.11 -59.51
C SER A 271 -64.47 62.01 -59.79
N ARG A 272 -65.18 61.13 -59.07
CA ARG A 272 -66.61 60.93 -59.28
C ARG A 272 -67.45 62.10 -58.76
N LEU A 273 -67.07 62.68 -57.62
CA LEU A 273 -67.70 63.87 -57.07
C LEU A 273 -67.62 65.02 -58.06
N LEU A 274 -66.44 65.26 -58.64
CA LEU A 274 -66.25 66.30 -59.66
C LEU A 274 -67.18 66.09 -60.85
N GLN A 275 -67.29 64.85 -61.37
CA GLN A 275 -68.21 64.52 -62.46
C GLN A 275 -69.68 64.82 -62.11
N LEU A 276 -70.13 64.41 -60.92
CA LEU A 276 -71.50 64.63 -60.48
C LEU A 276 -71.77 66.13 -60.22
N GLN A 277 -70.80 66.88 -59.69
CA GLN A 277 -70.90 68.32 -59.49
C GLN A 277 -71.02 69.06 -60.82
N VAL A 278 -70.23 68.69 -61.84
CA VAL A 278 -70.37 69.24 -63.20
C VAL A 278 -71.77 68.96 -63.76
N GLN A 279 -72.29 67.73 -63.60
CA GLN A 279 -73.66 67.39 -64.03
C GLN A 279 -74.73 68.23 -63.31
N VAL A 280 -74.58 68.45 -62.00
CA VAL A 280 -75.50 69.34 -61.24
C VAL A 280 -75.43 70.76 -61.77
N GLN A 281 -74.24 71.30 -62.00
CA GLN A 281 -74.05 72.66 -62.52
C GLN A 281 -74.67 72.83 -63.92
N GLU A 282 -74.47 71.86 -64.81
CA GLU A 282 -75.07 71.85 -66.14
C GLU A 282 -76.61 71.83 -66.08
N LEU A 283 -77.19 70.98 -65.21
CA LEU A 283 -78.64 70.90 -65.01
C LEU A 283 -79.21 72.14 -64.31
N GLU A 284 -78.48 72.75 -63.38
CA GLU A 284 -78.87 74.02 -62.75
C GLU A 284 -78.85 75.17 -63.75
N ALA A 285 -77.83 75.24 -64.61
CA ALA A 285 -77.77 76.20 -65.71
C ALA A 285 -78.94 76.01 -66.69
N LEU A 286 -79.25 74.76 -67.05
CA LEU A 286 -80.41 74.42 -67.89
C LEU A 286 -81.73 74.83 -67.22
N LYS A 287 -81.92 74.50 -65.94
CA LYS A 287 -83.11 74.88 -65.15
C LYS A 287 -83.29 76.40 -65.10
N ASN A 288 -82.22 77.15 -64.83
CA ASN A 288 -82.23 78.61 -64.79
C ASN A 288 -82.51 79.23 -66.17
N GLY A 289 -82.05 78.59 -67.26
CA GLY A 289 -82.39 78.97 -68.63
C GLY A 289 -83.87 78.78 -68.93
N LEU A 290 -84.42 77.59 -68.63
CA LEU A 290 -85.83 77.26 -68.82
C LEU A 290 -86.78 78.15 -68.00
N GLN A 291 -86.35 78.62 -66.82
CA GLN A 291 -87.11 79.55 -65.97
C GLN A 291 -87.24 80.96 -66.56
N LYS A 292 -86.41 81.34 -67.54
CA LYS A 292 -86.43 82.66 -68.18
C LYS A 292 -87.31 82.71 -69.44
N GLU A 293 -87.81 81.58 -69.91
CA GLU A 293 -88.69 81.47 -71.08
C GLU A 293 -90.17 81.68 -70.69
N LEU A 294 -90.98 82.35 -71.54
CA LEU A 294 -92.41 82.61 -71.31
C LEU A 294 -93.23 81.31 -71.25
N SER A 295 -94.07 81.18 -70.21
CA SER A 295 -94.73 79.93 -69.78
C SER A 295 -95.57 79.24 -70.86
N SER A 296 -95.13 78.04 -71.27
CA SER A 296 -95.96 77.01 -71.92
C SER A 296 -95.98 75.73 -71.06
N ASP A 297 -97.05 74.94 -71.13
CA ASP A 297 -97.19 73.70 -70.35
C ASP A 297 -96.01 72.71 -70.56
N SER A 298 -95.35 72.75 -71.73
CA SER A 298 -94.17 71.93 -72.00
C SER A 298 -92.90 72.36 -71.24
N ILE A 299 -92.76 73.66 -70.96
CA ILE A 299 -91.63 74.24 -70.21
C ILE A 299 -91.77 73.90 -68.72
N ALA A 300 -92.99 73.92 -68.19
CA ALA A 300 -93.29 73.53 -66.81
C ALA A 300 -92.92 72.06 -66.53
N ALA A 301 -93.29 71.13 -67.43
CA ALA A 301 -92.94 69.72 -67.29
C ALA A 301 -91.42 69.46 -67.37
N ARG A 302 -90.70 70.17 -68.25
CA ARG A 302 -89.22 70.10 -68.33
C ARG A 302 -88.53 70.67 -67.09
N LEU A 303 -89.05 71.75 -66.51
CA LEU A 303 -88.56 72.32 -65.25
C LEU A 303 -88.71 71.35 -64.08
N GLU A 304 -89.87 70.70 -63.99
CA GLU A 304 -90.13 69.69 -62.95
C GLU A 304 -89.19 68.48 -63.10
N MET A 305 -89.00 67.99 -64.32
CA MET A 305 -88.11 66.86 -64.61
C MET A 305 -86.63 67.18 -64.33
N THR A 306 -86.16 68.36 -64.75
CA THR A 306 -84.78 68.82 -64.49
C THR A 306 -84.57 69.02 -62.99
N GLY A 307 -85.57 69.55 -62.27
CA GLY A 307 -85.55 69.66 -60.81
C GLY A 307 -85.45 68.30 -60.11
N LYS A 308 -86.21 67.30 -60.57
CA LYS A 308 -86.13 65.92 -60.08
C LYS A 308 -84.76 65.29 -60.34
N GLN A 309 -84.18 65.50 -61.52
CA GLN A 309 -82.83 65.01 -61.86
C GLN A 309 -81.73 65.62 -60.97
N ILE A 310 -81.81 66.93 -60.68
CA ILE A 310 -80.89 67.59 -59.74
C ILE A 310 -80.98 66.97 -58.34
N VAL A 311 -82.20 66.70 -57.84
CA VAL A 311 -82.39 66.04 -56.53
C VAL A 311 -81.77 64.64 -56.54
N VAL A 312 -82.05 63.83 -57.56
CA VAL A 312 -81.49 62.47 -57.69
C VAL A 312 -79.96 62.47 -57.70
N ILE A 313 -79.32 63.41 -58.41
CA ILE A 313 -77.86 63.51 -58.46
C ILE A 313 -77.30 63.98 -57.11
N ARG A 314 -77.96 64.93 -56.42
CA ARG A 314 -77.55 65.34 -55.07
C ARG A 314 -77.71 64.23 -54.04
N ASP A 315 -78.77 63.43 -54.12
CA ASP A 315 -78.94 62.24 -53.28
C ASP A 315 -77.83 61.22 -53.57
N SER A 316 -77.45 61.06 -54.85
CA SER A 316 -76.33 60.21 -55.26
C SER A 316 -74.98 60.72 -54.75
N ILE A 317 -74.75 62.04 -54.70
CA ILE A 317 -73.56 62.64 -54.08
C ILE A 317 -73.54 62.34 -52.58
N THR A 318 -74.68 62.51 -51.89
CA THR A 318 -74.79 62.27 -50.45
C THR A 318 -74.57 60.80 -50.11
N GLU A 319 -75.10 59.89 -50.91
CA GLU A 319 -74.89 58.45 -50.76
C GLU A 319 -73.43 58.06 -51.08
N LEU A 320 -72.82 58.65 -52.12
CA LEU A 320 -71.40 58.43 -52.44
C LEU A 320 -70.48 58.92 -51.33
N GLU A 321 -70.74 60.10 -50.77
CA GLU A 321 -70.03 60.64 -49.59
C GLU A 321 -70.11 59.69 -48.41
N LYS A 322 -71.32 59.20 -48.11
CA LYS A 322 -71.57 58.27 -47.01
C LYS A 322 -70.82 56.95 -47.22
N GLN A 323 -70.98 56.31 -48.39
CA GLN A 323 -70.32 55.04 -48.71
C GLN A 323 -68.79 55.14 -48.67
N THR A 324 -68.24 56.25 -49.18
CA THR A 324 -66.80 56.53 -49.15
C THR A 324 -66.31 56.70 -47.72
N LYS A 325 -67.01 57.51 -46.92
CA LYS A 325 -66.68 57.75 -45.52
C LYS A 325 -66.73 56.47 -44.69
N ASP A 326 -67.76 55.65 -44.88
CA ASP A 326 -67.91 54.37 -44.19
C ASP A 326 -66.78 53.40 -44.57
N SER A 327 -66.44 53.31 -45.87
CA SER A 327 -65.36 52.44 -46.35
C SER A 327 -63.98 52.85 -45.82
N ILE A 328 -63.67 54.16 -45.81
CA ILE A 328 -62.43 54.68 -45.24
C ILE A 328 -62.40 54.44 -43.73
N ALA A 329 -63.50 54.71 -43.02
CA ALA A 329 -63.58 54.51 -41.57
C ALA A 329 -63.35 53.05 -41.17
N LEU A 330 -63.84 52.08 -41.94
CA LEU A 330 -63.58 50.65 -41.73
C LEU A 330 -62.09 50.32 -41.83
N LEU A 331 -61.42 50.76 -42.91
CA LEU A 331 -59.98 50.52 -43.10
C LEU A 331 -59.13 51.23 -42.04
N GLN A 332 -59.51 52.45 -41.64
CA GLN A 332 -58.83 53.18 -40.56
C GLN A 332 -59.00 52.50 -39.20
N ALA A 333 -60.19 51.95 -38.91
CA ALA A 333 -60.44 51.18 -37.70
C ALA A 333 -59.60 49.90 -37.68
N GLU A 334 -59.47 49.20 -38.81
CA GLU A 334 -58.58 48.05 -38.96
C GLU A 334 -57.12 48.43 -38.73
N ASN A 335 -56.63 49.51 -39.35
CA ASN A 335 -55.27 50.00 -39.15
C ASN A 335 -55.01 50.37 -37.69
N LYS A 336 -55.98 50.99 -37.00
CA LYS A 336 -55.86 51.29 -35.55
C LYS A 336 -55.74 50.01 -34.72
N LYS A 337 -56.52 48.97 -35.05
CA LYS A 337 -56.44 47.65 -34.41
C LYS A 337 -55.08 47.00 -34.65
N LEU A 338 -54.60 46.97 -35.89
CA LEU A 338 -53.30 46.39 -36.26
C LEU A 338 -52.13 47.13 -35.58
N ASN A 339 -52.20 48.46 -35.48
CA ASN A 339 -51.19 49.25 -34.76
C ASN A 339 -51.16 48.93 -33.26
N ALA A 340 -52.32 48.70 -32.64
CA ALA A 340 -52.38 48.26 -31.24
C ALA A 340 -51.76 46.86 -31.06
N GLU A 341 -52.04 45.93 -31.99
CA GLU A 341 -51.43 44.59 -32.00
C GLU A 341 -49.91 44.66 -32.21
N ILE A 342 -49.42 45.52 -33.12
CA ILE A 342 -47.98 45.76 -33.33
C ILE A 342 -47.31 46.28 -32.05
N TRP A 343 -47.98 47.20 -31.34
CA TRP A 343 -47.45 47.72 -30.08
C TRP A 343 -47.33 46.62 -29.03
N SER A 344 -48.38 45.81 -28.84
CA SER A 344 -48.37 44.65 -27.94
C SER A 344 -47.26 43.65 -28.30
N LEU A 345 -47.10 43.30 -29.58
CA LEU A 345 -46.02 42.42 -30.05
C LEU A 345 -44.61 42.95 -29.70
N LYS A 346 -44.42 44.28 -29.67
CA LYS A 346 -43.15 44.90 -29.27
C LYS A 346 -42.96 44.91 -27.76
N THR A 347 -44.00 45.24 -27.00
CA THR A 347 -43.93 45.37 -25.54
C THR A 347 -43.90 44.01 -24.83
N ASP A 348 -44.54 42.99 -25.40
CA ASP A 348 -44.73 41.70 -24.76
C ASP A 348 -43.60 40.71 -25.07
N LEU A 349 -42.78 40.96 -26.10
CA LEU A 349 -41.66 40.09 -26.48
C LEU A 349 -40.72 39.74 -25.31
N PRO A 350 -40.27 40.69 -24.46
CA PRO A 350 -39.45 40.34 -23.29
C PRO A 350 -40.16 39.39 -22.31
N ASN A 351 -41.47 39.56 -22.12
CA ASN A 351 -42.27 38.71 -21.24
C ASN A 351 -42.46 37.31 -21.84
N GLU A 352 -42.69 37.21 -23.15
CA GLU A 352 -42.76 35.93 -23.85
C GLU A 352 -41.43 35.18 -23.80
N GLN A 353 -40.31 35.88 -24.01
CA GLN A 353 -38.97 35.32 -23.84
C GLN A 353 -38.76 34.82 -22.41
N GLN A 354 -39.10 35.61 -21.38
CA GLN A 354 -38.96 35.19 -19.99
C GLN A 354 -39.82 33.94 -19.68
N LYS A 355 -41.04 33.88 -20.20
CA LYS A 355 -41.95 32.75 -20.03
C LYS A 355 -41.42 31.49 -20.71
N ALA A 356 -40.85 31.60 -21.92
CA ALA A 356 -40.25 30.49 -22.65
C ALA A 356 -38.97 29.97 -21.99
N LEU A 357 -38.22 30.84 -21.29
CA LEU A 357 -37.01 30.48 -20.57
C LEU A 357 -37.27 29.86 -19.19
N LEU A 358 -38.48 30.02 -18.62
CA LEU A 358 -38.82 29.52 -17.28
C LEU A 358 -38.58 28.00 -17.13
N PRO A 359 -39.07 27.12 -18.03
CA PRO A 359 -38.84 25.68 -17.91
C PRO A 359 -37.36 25.30 -18.05
N LEU A 360 -36.62 26.04 -18.89
CA LEU A 360 -35.19 25.82 -19.08
C LEU A 360 -34.40 26.21 -17.80
N LYS A 361 -34.79 27.32 -17.17
CA LYS A 361 -34.21 27.78 -15.90
C LYS A 361 -34.50 26.78 -14.77
N GLU A 362 -35.72 26.28 -14.66
CA GLU A 362 -36.10 25.26 -13.68
C GLU A 362 -35.29 23.97 -13.87
N LYS A 363 -35.12 23.50 -15.12
CA LYS A 363 -34.30 22.32 -15.43
C LYS A 363 -32.82 22.54 -15.07
N ARG A 364 -32.27 23.72 -15.37
CA ARG A 364 -30.91 24.11 -14.98
C ARG A 364 -30.74 24.11 -13.47
N ASP A 365 -31.67 24.75 -12.75
CA ASP A 365 -31.62 24.87 -11.29
C ASP A 365 -31.74 23.49 -10.60
N ALA A 366 -32.58 22.61 -11.14
CA ALA A 366 -32.68 21.23 -10.69
C ALA A 366 -31.35 20.45 -10.88
N LYS A 367 -30.77 20.47 -12.10
CA LYS A 367 -29.46 19.83 -12.36
C LYS A 367 -28.35 20.40 -11.48
N LYS A 368 -28.32 21.73 -11.30
CA LYS A 368 -27.32 22.41 -10.45
C LYS A 368 -27.44 21.96 -9.00
N LYS A 369 -28.67 21.94 -8.46
CA LYS A 369 -28.94 21.47 -7.09
C LYS A 369 -28.54 20.00 -6.89
N GLU A 370 -28.81 19.14 -7.87
CA GLU A 370 -28.37 17.74 -7.84
C GLU A 370 -26.85 17.61 -7.75
N ILE A 371 -26.11 18.38 -8.56
CA ILE A 371 -24.64 18.38 -8.51
C ILE A 371 -24.10 18.98 -7.21
N GLU A 372 -24.73 20.01 -6.66
CA GLU A 372 -24.35 20.58 -5.36
C GLU A 372 -24.54 19.56 -4.23
N LEU A 373 -25.60 18.75 -4.27
CA LEU A 373 -25.81 17.64 -3.33
C LEU A 373 -24.74 16.56 -3.49
N LEU A 374 -24.41 16.16 -4.73
CA LEU A 374 -23.34 15.20 -5.01
C LEU A 374 -21.97 15.72 -4.57
N HIS A 375 -21.71 17.02 -4.75
CA HIS A 375 -20.49 17.68 -4.30
C HIS A 375 -20.38 17.69 -2.78
N ALA A 376 -21.45 18.04 -2.07
CA ALA A 376 -21.48 18.00 -0.60
C ALA A 376 -21.27 16.56 -0.07
N ALA A 377 -21.91 15.57 -0.69
CA ALA A 377 -21.71 14.17 -0.36
C ALA A 377 -20.25 13.72 -0.60
N ALA A 378 -19.65 14.12 -1.71
CA ALA A 378 -18.25 13.79 -2.03
C ALA A 378 -17.26 14.45 -1.05
N ILE A 379 -17.52 15.68 -0.59
CA ILE A 379 -16.73 16.35 0.47
C ILE A 379 -16.80 15.56 1.78
N SER A 380 -18.02 15.15 2.18
CA SER A 380 -18.20 14.35 3.39
C SER A 380 -17.48 12.99 3.28
N GLU A 381 -17.64 12.30 2.15
CA GLU A 381 -16.98 11.02 1.86
C GLU A 381 -15.44 11.18 1.88
N LEU A 382 -14.90 12.26 1.33
CA LEU A 382 -13.47 12.55 1.36
C LEU A 382 -12.96 12.74 2.79
N ALA A 383 -13.69 13.46 3.63
CA ALA A 383 -13.31 13.69 5.03
C ALA A 383 -13.29 12.37 5.82
N GLU A 384 -14.30 11.52 5.63
CA GLU A 384 -14.37 10.20 6.26
C GLU A 384 -13.25 9.27 5.76
N ASN A 385 -13.02 9.22 4.44
CA ASN A 385 -11.96 8.42 3.85
C ASN A 385 -10.56 8.86 4.30
N LYS A 386 -10.30 10.17 4.43
CA LYS A 386 -9.03 10.70 4.99
C LYS A 386 -8.84 10.31 6.44
N LYS A 387 -9.90 10.38 7.25
CA LYS A 387 -9.87 9.95 8.66
C LYS A 387 -9.56 8.45 8.75
N SER A 388 -10.27 7.62 7.98
CA SER A 388 -10.06 6.17 7.94
C SER A 388 -8.63 5.81 7.46
N PHE A 389 -8.11 6.52 6.46
CA PHE A 389 -6.74 6.33 5.99
C PHE A 389 -5.70 6.65 7.08
N ALA A 390 -5.88 7.73 7.83
CA ALA A 390 -4.99 8.10 8.93
C ALA A 390 -5.02 7.06 10.07
N GLU A 391 -6.22 6.59 10.45
CA GLU A 391 -6.39 5.55 11.46
C GLU A 391 -5.72 4.24 11.05
N LYS A 392 -5.92 3.79 9.80
CA LYS A 392 -5.27 2.59 9.26
C LYS A 392 -3.76 2.74 9.16
N THR A 393 -3.27 3.92 8.79
CA THR A 393 -1.83 4.22 8.76
C THR A 393 -1.22 4.06 10.15
N ALA A 394 -1.87 4.61 11.18
CA ALA A 394 -1.42 4.48 12.56
C ALA A 394 -1.46 3.00 13.03
N GLN A 395 -2.50 2.26 12.67
CA GLN A 395 -2.63 0.85 13.02
C GLN A 395 -1.56 -0.02 12.34
N CYS A 396 -1.29 0.17 11.05
CA CYS A 396 -0.25 -0.56 10.33
C CYS A 396 1.14 -0.24 10.89
N GLN A 397 1.41 1.04 11.21
CA GLN A 397 2.65 1.43 11.87
C GLN A 397 2.80 0.73 13.23
N LYS A 398 1.75 0.73 14.05
CA LYS A 398 1.74 0.03 15.35
C LYS A 398 2.00 -1.47 15.20
N ASN A 399 1.40 -2.11 14.20
CA ASN A 399 1.63 -3.53 13.92
C ASN A 399 3.09 -3.80 13.53
N ASN A 400 3.69 -2.94 12.70
CA ASN A 400 5.10 -3.03 12.34
C ASN A 400 6.02 -2.78 13.55
N ASP A 401 5.69 -1.83 14.42
CA ASP A 401 6.46 -1.54 15.63
C ASP A 401 6.44 -2.72 16.61
N VAL A 402 5.28 -3.36 16.79
CA VAL A 402 5.15 -4.58 17.60
C VAL A 402 6.00 -5.72 17.01
N TYR A 403 5.88 -5.96 15.70
CA TYR A 403 6.63 -7.00 15.02
C TYR A 403 8.15 -6.77 15.08
N THR A 404 8.62 -5.53 14.90
CA THR A 404 10.05 -5.19 15.02
C THR A 404 10.58 -5.24 16.45
N ALA A 405 9.72 -5.04 17.45
CA ALA A 405 10.07 -5.28 18.85
C ALA A 405 10.27 -6.78 19.13
N GLU A 406 9.40 -7.66 18.60
CA GLU A 406 9.55 -9.12 18.70
C GLU A 406 10.87 -9.59 18.06
N ILE A 407 11.17 -9.12 16.84
CA ILE A 407 12.44 -9.38 16.16
C ILE A 407 13.62 -8.95 17.05
N SER A 408 13.52 -7.80 17.72
CA SER A 408 14.60 -7.29 18.58
C SER A 408 14.85 -8.19 19.79
N ILE A 409 13.78 -8.71 20.40
CA ILE A 409 13.86 -9.64 21.55
C ILE A 409 14.54 -10.94 21.11
N GLU A 410 14.10 -11.50 19.99
CA GLU A 410 14.63 -12.76 19.46
C GLU A 410 16.09 -12.64 19.01
N LEU A 411 16.46 -11.54 18.33
CA LEU A 411 17.85 -11.25 17.97
C LEU A 411 18.76 -11.10 19.20
N THR A 412 18.26 -10.45 20.27
CA THR A 412 19.02 -10.31 21.52
C THR A 412 19.31 -11.66 22.15
N ARG A 413 18.32 -12.58 22.13
CA ARG A 413 18.48 -13.96 22.62
C ARG A 413 19.52 -14.73 21.83
N MET A 414 19.42 -14.72 20.49
CA MET A 414 20.39 -15.39 19.61
C MET A 414 21.80 -14.84 19.80
N TYR A 415 21.95 -13.50 19.82
CA TYR A 415 23.23 -12.84 20.01
C TYR A 415 23.85 -13.17 21.37
N SER A 416 23.06 -13.13 22.44
CA SER A 416 23.52 -13.47 23.79
C SER A 416 23.96 -14.93 23.87
N ALA A 417 23.19 -15.86 23.28
CA ALA A 417 23.54 -17.27 23.23
C ALA A 417 24.85 -17.50 22.45
N GLY A 418 24.98 -16.93 21.25
CA GLY A 418 26.20 -17.03 20.44
C GLY A 418 27.43 -16.43 21.12
N GLN A 419 27.30 -15.23 21.71
CA GLN A 419 28.38 -14.56 22.43
C GLN A 419 28.86 -15.39 23.63
N LYS A 420 27.95 -16.00 24.38
CA LYS A 420 28.27 -16.86 25.54
C LYS A 420 29.21 -18.01 25.17
N VAL A 421 29.07 -18.54 23.96
CA VAL A 421 29.89 -19.66 23.46
C VAL A 421 30.93 -19.24 22.43
N GLY A 422 31.03 -17.95 22.08
CA GLY A 422 32.00 -17.45 21.10
C GLY A 422 31.72 -17.90 19.65
N CYS A 423 30.48 -18.27 19.33
CA CYS A 423 30.09 -18.62 17.96
C CYS A 423 29.48 -17.39 17.25
N PRO A 424 29.77 -17.16 15.95
CA PRO A 424 29.22 -16.03 15.21
C PRO A 424 27.73 -16.21 14.90
N VAL A 425 26.98 -15.11 14.99
CA VAL A 425 25.52 -15.05 14.79
C VAL A 425 25.18 -13.86 13.90
N TYR A 426 24.34 -14.07 12.89
CA TYR A 426 23.81 -12.99 12.03
C TYR A 426 22.71 -12.20 12.76
N ASN A 427 22.73 -10.86 12.66
CA ASN A 427 21.82 -9.97 13.40
C ASN A 427 21.40 -8.68 12.66
N SER A 428 21.54 -8.66 11.34
CA SER A 428 21.29 -7.48 10.50
C SER A 428 19.83 -7.30 10.10
N ILE A 429 19.03 -8.37 10.18
CA ILE A 429 17.69 -8.41 9.58
C ILE A 429 16.73 -7.32 10.07
N LYS A 430 16.83 -6.89 11.33
CA LYS A 430 15.97 -5.82 11.87
C LYS A 430 16.07 -4.53 11.05
N GLY A 431 17.29 -4.12 10.69
CA GLY A 431 17.52 -2.91 9.92
C GLY A 431 16.86 -2.98 8.54
N THR A 432 17.00 -4.14 7.89
CA THR A 432 16.38 -4.42 6.59
C THR A 432 14.85 -4.40 6.66
N VAL A 433 14.25 -5.03 7.67
CA VAL A 433 12.78 -5.05 7.87
C VAL A 433 12.23 -3.64 8.07
N VAL A 434 12.87 -2.84 8.94
CA VAL A 434 12.46 -1.45 9.19
C VAL A 434 12.62 -0.58 7.94
N SER A 435 13.74 -0.72 7.22
CA SER A 435 13.98 0.04 5.99
C SER A 435 12.93 -0.27 4.92
N ASN A 436 12.62 -1.56 4.71
CA ASN A 436 11.63 -1.98 3.72
C ASN A 436 10.23 -1.42 4.03
N TRP A 437 9.83 -1.43 5.31
CA TRP A 437 8.56 -0.84 5.72
C TRP A 437 8.53 0.66 5.48
N ASN A 438 9.59 1.39 5.87
CA ASN A 438 9.65 2.84 5.71
C ASN A 438 9.53 3.24 4.24
N GLU A 439 10.22 2.55 3.34
CA GLU A 439 10.13 2.77 1.89
C GLU A 439 8.73 2.47 1.34
N THR A 440 8.14 1.35 1.77
CA THR A 440 6.79 0.94 1.34
C THR A 440 5.72 1.91 1.85
N ALA A 441 5.73 2.25 3.14
CA ALA A 441 4.78 3.16 3.75
C ALA A 441 4.90 4.59 3.19
N SER A 442 6.13 5.04 2.91
CA SER A 442 6.39 6.33 2.25
C SER A 442 5.74 6.40 0.87
N CYS A 443 5.88 5.33 0.07
CA CYS A 443 5.22 5.25 -1.22
C CYS A 443 3.69 5.31 -1.12
N VAL A 444 3.06 4.56 -0.20
CA VAL A 444 1.59 4.60 -0.07
C VAL A 444 1.11 6.01 0.31
N LYS A 445 1.86 6.70 1.18
CA LYS A 445 1.59 8.11 1.51
C LYS A 445 1.77 9.04 0.31
N ALA A 446 2.76 8.79 -0.54
CA ALA A 446 2.96 9.52 -1.78
C ALA A 446 1.77 9.37 -2.72
N VAL A 447 1.21 8.17 -2.89
CA VAL A 447 -0.01 7.96 -3.70
C VAL A 447 -1.20 8.76 -3.15
N ALA A 448 -1.39 8.76 -1.84
CA ALA A 448 -2.49 9.48 -1.19
C ALA A 448 -2.38 11.01 -1.27
N SER A 449 -1.18 11.56 -1.53
CA SER A 449 -0.91 13.00 -1.42
C SER A 449 -0.36 13.67 -2.70
N LEU A 450 0.33 12.92 -3.56
CA LEU A 450 1.07 13.44 -4.71
C LEU A 450 0.43 13.10 -6.06
N SER A 451 -0.70 12.40 -6.12
CA SER A 451 -1.44 12.14 -7.37
C SER A 451 -1.99 13.41 -8.07
N LYS A 452 -1.88 14.57 -7.42
CA LYS A 452 -2.37 15.88 -7.86
C LYS A 452 -1.30 16.65 -8.65
N PRO A 453 -1.66 17.76 -9.32
CA PRO A 453 -0.74 18.45 -10.23
C PRO A 453 0.52 18.88 -9.49
N TYR A 454 1.65 18.96 -10.20
CA TYR A 454 2.98 19.41 -9.73
C TYR A 454 3.89 18.38 -9.02
N SER A 455 3.48 17.13 -8.85
CA SER A 455 4.41 16.07 -8.43
C SER A 455 4.93 15.30 -9.64
N THR A 456 6.15 14.74 -9.60
CA THR A 456 6.74 13.96 -10.71
C THR A 456 6.99 12.48 -10.35
N ASN A 457 6.79 12.08 -9.10
CA ASN A 457 7.13 10.74 -8.61
C ASN A 457 6.06 10.19 -7.64
N VAL A 458 4.92 9.73 -8.18
CA VAL A 458 3.84 9.12 -7.38
C VAL A 458 4.22 7.73 -6.87
N PHE A 459 5.03 6.97 -7.63
CA PHE A 459 5.57 5.67 -7.23
C PHE A 459 7.10 5.72 -7.17
N ASN A 460 7.69 5.38 -6.02
CA ASN A 460 9.14 5.20 -5.89
C ASN A 460 9.57 3.80 -6.40
N ALA A 461 10.87 3.53 -6.43
CA ALA A 461 11.42 2.24 -6.92
C ALA A 461 10.90 1.01 -6.13
N TYR A 462 10.51 1.19 -4.87
CA TYR A 462 9.99 0.12 -4.00
C TYR A 462 8.52 -0.23 -4.27
N CYS A 463 7.80 0.63 -5.00
CA CYS A 463 6.45 0.38 -5.49
C CYS A 463 6.38 0.14 -7.00
N LYS A 464 7.52 -0.02 -7.65
CA LYS A 464 7.57 -0.28 -9.09
C LYS A 464 6.90 -1.64 -9.36
N GLY A 465 5.77 -1.64 -10.08
CA GLY A 465 4.92 -2.80 -10.34
C GLY A 465 3.61 -2.87 -9.52
N GLN A 466 3.40 -1.95 -8.57
CA GLN A 466 2.15 -1.84 -7.81
C GLN A 466 0.98 -1.24 -8.61
N ASP A 467 1.24 -0.66 -9.77
CA ASP A 467 0.24 -0.20 -10.75
C ASP A 467 -0.60 -1.34 -11.38
N SER A 468 -0.07 -2.57 -11.35
CA SER A 468 -0.71 -3.80 -11.83
C SER A 468 -1.49 -4.57 -10.75
N SER A 469 -1.53 -4.05 -9.52
CA SER A 469 -2.11 -4.71 -8.36
C SER A 469 -3.65 -4.60 -8.29
N GLY A 470 -4.27 -5.52 -7.55
CA GLY A 470 -5.72 -5.59 -7.37
C GLY A 470 -6.34 -4.37 -6.68
N TYR A 471 -5.60 -3.60 -5.88
CA TYR A 471 -6.16 -2.40 -5.23
C TYR A 471 -6.27 -1.20 -6.19
N MET A 472 -5.40 -1.10 -7.20
CA MET A 472 -5.54 -0.04 -8.22
C MET A 472 -6.68 -0.30 -9.20
N PHE A 473 -7.17 -1.54 -9.29
CA PHE A 473 -8.33 -1.90 -10.10
C PHE A 473 -9.56 -1.04 -9.78
N GLY A 474 -9.80 -0.75 -8.50
CA GLY A 474 -10.92 0.11 -8.09
C GLY A 474 -10.81 1.52 -8.68
N TYR A 475 -9.60 2.09 -8.70
CA TYR A 475 -9.37 3.41 -9.29
C TYR A 475 -9.50 3.39 -10.82
N LYS A 476 -8.90 2.39 -11.48
CA LYS A 476 -9.00 2.21 -12.93
C LYS A 476 -10.45 2.01 -13.38
N SER A 477 -11.22 1.20 -12.64
CA SER A 477 -12.65 0.99 -12.89
C SER A 477 -13.46 2.29 -12.72
N PHE A 478 -13.13 3.10 -11.71
CA PHE A 478 -13.74 4.42 -11.55
C PHE A 478 -13.45 5.29 -12.77
N LEU A 479 -12.18 5.45 -13.17
CA LEU A 479 -11.81 6.23 -14.35
C LEU A 479 -12.47 5.73 -15.62
N ALA A 480 -12.53 4.41 -15.85
CA ALA A 480 -13.14 3.81 -17.02
C ALA A 480 -14.64 4.17 -17.14
N SER A 481 -15.34 4.27 -16.01
CA SER A 481 -16.78 4.60 -15.93
C SER A 481 -17.12 6.06 -16.24
N LEU A 482 -16.12 6.95 -16.24
CA LEU A 482 -16.33 8.37 -16.48
C LEU A 482 -16.59 8.69 -17.96
N SER A 483 -17.41 9.72 -18.20
CA SER A 483 -17.57 10.32 -19.53
C SER A 483 -16.26 10.96 -20.00
N SER A 484 -16.10 11.19 -21.32
CA SER A 484 -14.91 11.84 -21.87
C SER A 484 -14.63 13.20 -21.24
N GLU A 485 -15.68 13.96 -20.94
CA GLU A 485 -15.57 15.29 -20.33
C GLU A 485 -15.18 15.20 -18.84
N ASP A 486 -15.70 14.20 -18.12
CA ASP A 486 -15.34 13.96 -16.73
C ASP A 486 -13.90 13.44 -16.61
N LYS A 487 -13.44 12.59 -17.55
CA LYS A 487 -12.04 12.18 -17.67
C LYS A 487 -11.11 13.36 -17.90
N LEU A 488 -11.49 14.29 -18.77
CA LEU A 488 -10.71 15.50 -19.01
C LEU A 488 -10.56 16.35 -17.75
N ALA A 489 -11.65 16.52 -16.98
CA ALA A 489 -11.61 17.28 -15.72
C ALA A 489 -10.67 16.63 -14.69
N VAL A 490 -10.67 15.30 -14.59
CA VAL A 490 -9.73 14.58 -13.72
C VAL A 490 -8.30 14.74 -14.22
N LYS A 491 -8.06 14.54 -15.53
CA LYS A 491 -6.74 14.68 -16.14
C LYS A 491 -6.11 16.05 -15.89
N GLU A 492 -6.88 17.13 -16.05
CA GLU A 492 -6.43 18.51 -15.82
C GLU A 492 -6.12 18.78 -14.34
N ALA A 493 -6.74 18.03 -13.43
CA ALA A 493 -6.55 18.15 -11.98
C ALA A 493 -5.62 17.07 -11.38
N SER A 494 -4.88 16.34 -12.23
CA SER A 494 -3.98 15.25 -11.83
C SER A 494 -2.58 15.45 -12.42
N ASN A 495 -1.60 14.71 -11.89
CA ASN A 495 -0.33 14.56 -12.62
C ASN A 495 -0.58 13.82 -13.94
N ALA A 496 -0.08 14.36 -15.06
CA ALA A 496 -0.34 13.83 -16.40
C ALA A 496 0.20 12.41 -16.58
N ASP A 497 1.45 12.15 -16.16
CA ASP A 497 2.08 10.83 -16.31
C ASP A 497 1.37 9.75 -15.48
N TRP A 498 0.93 10.11 -14.27
CA TRP A 498 0.14 9.25 -13.41
C TRP A 498 -1.22 8.94 -14.01
N PHE A 499 -1.92 9.95 -14.53
CA PHE A 499 -3.22 9.75 -15.16
C PHE A 499 -3.11 8.82 -16.38
N GLU A 500 -2.12 9.05 -17.24
CA GLU A 500 -1.87 8.19 -18.40
C GLU A 500 -1.47 6.77 -17.98
N LEU A 501 -0.69 6.60 -16.91
CA LEU A 501 -0.36 5.29 -16.35
C LEU A 501 -1.61 4.54 -15.87
N MET A 502 -2.58 5.25 -15.26
CA MET A 502 -3.82 4.63 -14.78
C MET A 502 -4.79 4.27 -15.91
N MET A 503 -4.71 4.98 -17.04
CA MET A 503 -5.54 4.75 -18.22
C MET A 503 -5.03 3.65 -19.16
N ARG A 504 -3.77 3.23 -18.99
CA ARG A 504 -3.20 2.02 -19.60
C ARG A 504 -3.65 0.76 -18.85
#